data_AF-A0A352MVP7-F1
#
_entry.id   AF-A0A352MVP7-F1
#
_cell.length_a   1.000
_cell.length_b   1.000
_cell.length_c   1.000
_cell.angle_alpha   90.00
_cell.angle_beta   90.00
_cell.angle_gamma   90.00
#
_symmetry.space_group_name_H-M   'P 1'
#
loop_
_entity.id
_entity.type
_entity.pdbx_description
1 polymer ?
#
loop_
_entity_poly.entity_id
_entity_poly.type
_entity_poly.pdbx_seq_one_letter_code
_entity_poly.pdbx_strand_id
1 'polypeptide(L)'
;SFSISLKVIKATSKSFIEDPLRVYRVARFASKLHFDIDENTINIMKDLKSELKYLSAERVFDELRKALRTNKPSIFFEVLKKADVLDVHFKEIEKLIGAGEPVKYHPEGDSYNHTMLALDMSAKLTENEKIRFSVLVHDLGKGLTKKEEYPHHIGHEEKGITQVENLCKRLKIPNSWMKCGKTSCKEHMRRRNIL
;
A
#
# COMPACT_ATOMS: atom_id res chain seq x y z
N SER A 1 -9.37 -5.61 22.18
CA SER A 1 -9.71 -6.96 21.68
C SER A 1 -10.54 -6.83 20.40
N PHE A 2 -10.53 -7.84 19.53
CA PHE A 2 -11.39 -7.93 18.34
C PHE A 2 -12.36 -9.09 18.54
N SER A 3 -13.66 -8.91 18.27
CA SER A 3 -14.65 -9.99 18.28
C SER A 3 -14.97 -10.43 16.84
N ILE A 4 -15.16 -11.74 16.62
CA ILE A 4 -15.22 -12.40 15.29
C ILE A 4 -16.61 -13.06 15.06
N SER A 5 -17.70 -12.47 15.54
CA SER A 5 -19.00 -13.18 15.47
C SER A 5 -19.64 -13.24 14.08
N LEU A 6 -19.14 -12.52 13.05
CA LEU A 6 -19.78 -12.44 11.72
C LEU A 6 -18.84 -12.29 10.51
N LYS A 7 -17.56 -12.73 10.57
CA LYS A 7 -16.52 -12.36 9.56
C LYS A 7 -16.37 -10.84 9.37
N VAL A 8 -16.73 -10.07 10.40
CA VAL A 8 -16.57 -8.62 10.47
C VAL A 8 -15.65 -8.30 11.64
N ILE A 9 -14.62 -7.49 11.39
CA ILE A 9 -13.73 -6.98 12.43
C ILE A 9 -14.40 -5.79 13.10
N LYS A 10 -14.59 -5.88 14.42
CA LYS A 10 -15.17 -4.82 15.26
C LYS A 10 -14.19 -4.38 16.35
N ALA A 11 -14.02 -3.08 16.52
CA ALA A 11 -13.42 -2.51 17.72
C ALA A 11 -14.36 -2.75 18.92
N THR A 12 -13.88 -3.46 19.95
CA THR A 12 -14.73 -3.87 21.09
C THR A 12 -14.45 -3.14 22.40
N SER A 13 -13.58 -2.12 22.41
CA SER A 13 -13.16 -1.49 23.67
C SER A 13 -12.51 -0.11 23.47
N LYS A 14 -12.56 0.74 24.51
CA LYS A 14 -11.79 1.99 24.62
C LYS A 14 -10.28 1.80 24.39
N SER A 15 -9.74 0.62 24.69
CA SER A 15 -8.32 0.32 24.47
C SER A 15 -7.87 0.42 23.01
N PHE A 16 -8.78 0.48 22.03
CA PHE A 16 -8.41 0.71 20.63
C PHE A 16 -7.68 2.05 20.44
N ILE A 17 -8.04 3.06 21.25
CA ILE A 17 -7.46 4.40 21.24
C ILE A 17 -6.07 4.42 21.90
N GLU A 18 -5.79 3.50 22.82
CA GLU A 18 -4.52 3.47 23.59
C GLU A 18 -3.29 3.07 22.76
N ASP A 19 -3.47 2.37 21.63
CA ASP A 19 -2.37 1.99 20.73
C ASP A 19 -2.76 2.22 19.27
N PRO A 20 -2.38 3.37 18.68
CA PRO A 20 -2.70 3.71 17.29
C PRO A 20 -2.19 2.69 16.26
N LEU A 21 -1.22 1.84 16.61
CA LEU A 21 -0.78 0.74 15.72
C LEU A 21 -1.93 -0.22 15.37
N ARG A 22 -2.99 -0.27 16.18
CA ARG A 22 -4.16 -1.10 15.91
C ARG A 22 -4.84 -0.79 14.58
N VAL A 23 -4.72 0.42 14.05
CA VAL A 23 -5.17 0.78 12.69
C VAL A 23 -4.53 -0.16 11.65
N TYR A 24 -3.20 -0.28 11.67
CA TYR A 24 -2.48 -1.17 10.75
C TYR A 24 -2.74 -2.66 11.06
N ARG A 25 -2.90 -3.03 12.33
CA ARG A 25 -3.23 -4.42 12.70
C ARG A 25 -4.61 -4.82 12.19
N VAL A 26 -5.61 -3.94 12.26
CA VAL A 26 -6.94 -4.15 11.68
C VAL A 26 -6.84 -4.37 10.18
N ALA A 27 -6.18 -3.45 9.47
CA ALA A 27 -5.98 -3.58 8.02
C ALA A 27 -5.29 -4.91 7.66
N ARG A 28 -4.26 -5.30 8.42
CA ARG A 28 -3.57 -6.58 8.22
C ARG A 28 -4.47 -7.78 8.50
N PHE A 29 -5.27 -7.74 9.56
CA PHE A 29 -6.18 -8.84 9.88
C PHE A 29 -7.29 -8.97 8.85
N ALA A 30 -7.83 -7.85 8.34
CA ALA A 30 -8.79 -7.86 7.23
C ALA A 30 -8.17 -8.53 6.01
N SER A 31 -6.92 -8.16 5.67
CA SER A 31 -6.18 -8.76 4.54
C SER A 31 -5.82 -10.24 4.75
N LYS A 32 -5.52 -10.66 5.98
CA LYS A 32 -5.23 -12.07 6.30
C LYS A 32 -6.47 -12.95 6.28
N LEU A 33 -7.58 -12.46 6.85
CA LEU A 33 -8.80 -13.23 7.08
C LEU A 33 -9.84 -13.05 5.97
N HIS A 34 -9.67 -12.08 5.09
CA HIS A 34 -10.67 -11.63 4.11
C HIS A 34 -11.99 -11.25 4.77
N PHE A 35 -11.89 -10.51 5.89
CA PHE A 35 -13.03 -10.05 6.67
C PHE A 35 -13.31 -8.59 6.37
N ASP A 36 -14.59 -8.25 6.37
CA ASP A 36 -15.03 -6.86 6.31
C ASP A 36 -14.73 -6.16 7.64
N ILE A 37 -14.74 -4.83 7.61
CA ILE A 37 -14.58 -4.00 8.80
C ILE A 37 -15.86 -3.21 9.00
N ASP A 38 -16.36 -3.26 10.23
CA ASP A 38 -17.52 -2.50 10.67
C ASP A 38 -17.29 -0.98 10.49
N GLU A 39 -18.30 -0.27 10.01
CA GLU A 39 -18.17 1.16 9.67
C GLU A 39 -17.76 2.02 10.87
N ASN A 40 -18.25 1.70 12.08
CA ASN A 40 -17.82 2.39 13.29
C ASN A 40 -16.32 2.16 13.57
N THR A 41 -15.79 0.99 13.23
CA THR A 41 -14.35 0.71 13.34
C THR A 41 -13.54 1.53 12.34
N ILE A 42 -14.04 1.70 11.11
CA ILE A 42 -13.42 2.60 10.11
C ILE A 42 -13.39 4.05 10.61
N ASN A 43 -14.48 4.55 11.18
CA ASN A 43 -14.53 5.90 11.74
C ASN A 43 -13.53 6.10 12.89
N ILE A 44 -13.44 5.14 13.81
CA ILE A 44 -12.43 5.18 14.88
C ILE A 44 -11.00 5.17 14.29
N MET A 45 -10.74 4.41 13.23
CA MET A 45 -9.43 4.42 12.57
C MET A 45 -9.11 5.80 11.98
N LYS A 46 -10.11 6.47 11.40
CA LYS A 46 -9.99 7.85 10.89
C LYS A 46 -9.71 8.86 12.00
N ASP A 47 -10.41 8.76 13.13
CA ASP A 47 -10.21 9.65 14.27
C ASP A 47 -8.78 9.56 14.86
N LEU A 48 -8.12 8.41 14.68
CA LEU A 48 -6.73 8.21 15.12
C LEU A 48 -5.67 8.72 14.13
N LYS A 49 -6.05 9.30 12.97
CA LYS A 49 -5.12 9.74 11.92
C LYS A 49 -3.99 10.62 12.46
N SER A 50 -4.31 11.58 13.33
CA SER A 50 -3.34 12.50 13.93
C SER A 50 -2.29 11.78 14.78
N GLU A 51 -2.68 10.67 15.41
CA GLU A 51 -1.84 9.91 16.33
C GLU A 51 -0.87 8.99 15.60
N LEU A 52 -1.23 8.56 14.38
CA LEU A 52 -0.42 7.63 13.60
C LEU A 52 0.99 8.18 13.32
N LYS A 53 1.15 9.49 13.13
CA LYS A 53 2.46 10.11 12.85
C LYS A 53 3.49 9.96 13.99
N TYR A 54 3.03 9.63 15.21
CA TYR A 54 3.89 9.41 16.37
C TYR A 54 4.30 7.95 16.55
N LEU A 55 3.81 7.03 15.71
CA LEU A 55 4.22 5.63 15.74
C LEU A 55 5.68 5.48 15.29
N SER A 56 6.38 4.52 15.87
CA SER A 56 7.72 4.18 15.39
C SER A 56 7.66 3.57 13.98
N ALA A 57 8.57 4.03 13.12
CA ALA A 57 8.71 3.57 11.75
C ALA A 57 8.86 2.04 11.67
N GLU A 58 9.60 1.43 12.60
CA GLU A 58 9.84 0.00 12.66
C GLU A 58 8.55 -0.80 12.92
N ARG A 59 7.65 -0.29 13.78
CA ARG A 59 6.37 -0.96 14.06
C ARG A 59 5.43 -0.87 12.85
N VAL A 60 5.42 0.26 12.14
CA VAL A 60 4.64 0.43 10.91
C VAL A 60 5.19 -0.49 9.81
N PHE A 61 6.50 -0.55 9.64
CA PHE A 61 7.14 -1.45 8.69
C PHE A 61 6.87 -2.93 9.00
N ASP A 62 6.89 -3.33 10.27
CA ASP A 62 6.58 -4.71 10.65
C ASP A 62 5.14 -5.10 10.28
N GLU A 63 4.17 -4.20 10.47
CA GLU A 63 2.79 -4.44 10.02
C GLU A 63 2.67 -4.47 8.49
N LEU A 64 3.36 -3.58 7.76
CA LEU A 64 3.46 -3.64 6.29
C LEU A 64 4.03 -4.99 5.82
N ARG A 65 5.17 -5.41 6.38
CA ARG A 65 5.84 -6.66 6.04
C ARG A 65 4.90 -7.85 6.24
N LYS A 66 4.22 -7.90 7.38
CA LYS A 66 3.24 -8.96 7.67
C LYS A 66 2.02 -8.89 6.74
N ALA A 67 1.58 -7.70 6.34
CA ALA A 67 0.49 -7.52 5.37
C ALA A 67 0.88 -8.03 3.97
N LEU A 68 2.11 -7.74 3.52
CA LEU A 68 2.65 -8.25 2.26
C LEU A 68 2.70 -9.78 2.20
N ARG A 69 2.75 -10.48 3.34
CA ARG A 69 2.75 -11.95 3.43
C ARG A 69 1.35 -12.58 3.38
N THR A 70 0.29 -11.79 3.35
CA THR A 70 -1.08 -12.33 3.24
C THR A 70 -1.39 -12.81 1.82
N ASN A 71 -2.54 -13.48 1.64
CA ASN A 71 -2.98 -13.97 0.32
C ASN A 71 -3.57 -12.86 -0.55
N LYS A 72 -4.10 -11.79 0.07
CA LYS A 72 -4.68 -10.63 -0.62
C LYS A 72 -4.20 -9.33 0.04
N PRO A 73 -2.92 -8.97 -0.15
CA PRO A 73 -2.31 -7.79 0.47
C PRO A 73 -2.97 -6.47 0.07
N SER A 74 -3.65 -6.38 -1.09
CA SER A 74 -4.39 -5.18 -1.50
C SER A 74 -5.40 -4.70 -0.46
N ILE A 75 -6.06 -5.62 0.25
CA ILE A 75 -7.05 -5.30 1.30
C ILE A 75 -6.43 -4.42 2.39
N PHE A 76 -5.14 -4.60 2.72
CA PHE A 76 -4.48 -3.75 3.71
C PHE A 76 -4.54 -2.27 3.29
N PHE A 77 -4.21 -1.96 2.04
CA PHE A 77 -4.21 -0.60 1.54
C PHE A 77 -5.63 -0.07 1.31
N GLU A 78 -6.56 -0.90 0.86
CA GLU A 78 -7.97 -0.52 0.70
C GLU A 78 -8.60 -0.13 2.03
N VAL A 79 -8.29 -0.85 3.10
CA VAL A 79 -8.76 -0.51 4.44
C VAL A 79 -8.19 0.83 4.91
N LEU A 80 -6.89 1.08 4.71
CA LEU A 80 -6.27 2.36 5.07
C LEU A 80 -6.82 3.52 4.24
N LYS A 81 -7.13 3.27 2.96
CA LYS A 81 -7.79 4.23 2.06
C LYS A 81 -9.21 4.54 2.54
N LYS A 82 -10.02 3.51 2.85
CA LYS A 82 -11.39 3.66 3.36
C LYS A 82 -11.43 4.43 4.68
N ALA A 83 -10.45 4.22 5.55
CA ALA A 83 -10.30 4.94 6.81
C ALA A 83 -9.65 6.33 6.66
N ASP A 84 -9.29 6.77 5.45
CA ASP A 84 -8.64 8.06 5.20
C ASP A 84 -7.33 8.23 5.99
N VAL A 85 -6.50 7.17 6.05
CA VAL A 85 -5.22 7.17 6.78
C VAL A 85 -4.04 6.64 5.95
N LEU A 86 -4.27 6.32 4.67
CA LEU A 86 -3.25 5.78 3.77
C LEU A 86 -2.07 6.75 3.61
N ASP A 87 -2.36 8.04 3.48
CA ASP A 87 -1.41 9.13 3.26
C ASP A 87 -0.37 9.27 4.38
N VAL A 88 -0.71 8.95 5.64
CA VAL A 88 0.14 9.22 6.80
C VAL A 88 1.54 8.62 6.64
N HIS A 89 1.62 7.34 6.27
CA HIS A 89 2.90 6.65 6.06
C HIS A 89 3.14 6.21 4.62
N PHE A 90 2.09 6.15 3.79
CA PHE A 90 2.14 5.62 2.43
C PHE A 90 1.70 6.66 1.39
N LYS A 91 2.00 7.95 1.60
CA LYS A 91 1.68 9.04 0.67
C LYS A 91 2.04 8.79 -0.79
N GLU A 92 3.12 8.07 -1.08
CA GLU A 92 3.51 7.76 -2.46
C GLU A 92 2.53 6.79 -3.11
N ILE A 93 1.91 5.89 -2.33
CA ILE A 93 0.86 4.97 -2.78
C ILE A 93 -0.47 5.73 -2.91
N GLU A 94 -0.80 6.60 -1.96
CA GLU A 94 -2.01 7.43 -2.01
C GLU A 94 -2.04 8.32 -3.26
N LYS A 95 -0.91 8.90 -3.64
CA LYS A 95 -0.76 9.70 -4.89
C LYS A 95 -1.01 8.93 -6.19
N LEU A 96 -1.06 7.60 -6.16
CA LEU A 96 -1.44 6.81 -7.33
C LEU A 96 -2.95 6.83 -7.59
N ILE A 97 -3.75 7.21 -6.59
CA ILE A 97 -5.20 7.29 -6.73
C ILE A 97 -5.54 8.40 -7.72
N GLY A 98 -6.27 8.05 -8.77
CA GLY A 98 -6.63 8.96 -9.85
C GLY A 98 -5.48 9.30 -10.82
N ALA A 99 -4.29 8.70 -10.68
CA ALA A 99 -3.27 8.77 -11.72
C ALA A 99 -3.74 7.95 -12.93
N GLY A 100 -4.25 8.64 -13.94
CA GLY A 100 -5.03 8.04 -15.02
C GLY A 100 -4.17 7.25 -16.00
N GLU A 101 -4.56 6.01 -16.26
CA GLU A 101 -3.88 5.10 -17.21
C GLU A 101 -4.64 4.99 -18.55
N PRO A 102 -4.00 4.48 -19.62
CA PRO A 102 -4.70 4.22 -20.87
C PRO A 102 -5.74 3.10 -20.71
N VAL A 103 -7.03 3.43 -20.80
CA VAL A 103 -8.18 2.52 -20.59
C VAL A 103 -8.06 1.19 -21.37
N LYS A 104 -7.51 1.22 -22.59
CA LYS A 104 -7.31 0.03 -23.42
C LYS A 104 -6.46 -1.06 -22.74
N TYR A 105 -5.45 -0.65 -21.98
CA TYR A 105 -4.52 -1.56 -21.31
C TYR A 105 -4.77 -1.66 -19.80
N HIS A 106 -5.52 -0.70 -19.25
CA HIS A 106 -5.81 -0.56 -17.83
C HIS A 106 -7.32 -0.38 -17.59
N PRO A 107 -8.15 -1.40 -17.83
CA PRO A 107 -9.59 -1.34 -17.55
C PRO A 107 -9.89 -1.14 -16.06
N GLU A 108 -8.93 -1.40 -15.17
CA GLU A 108 -9.01 -1.15 -13.74
C GLU A 108 -9.02 0.35 -13.35
N GLY A 109 -8.74 1.25 -14.29
CA GLY A 109 -8.85 2.70 -14.10
C GLY A 109 -7.51 3.38 -13.85
N ASP A 110 -7.08 3.48 -12.59
CA ASP A 110 -5.91 4.27 -12.19
C ASP A 110 -4.70 3.42 -11.78
N SER A 111 -3.54 4.09 -11.64
CA SER A 111 -2.29 3.44 -11.24
C SER A 111 -2.37 2.79 -9.84
N TYR A 112 -3.25 3.27 -8.96
CA TYR A 112 -3.45 2.65 -7.64
C TYR A 112 -4.09 1.27 -7.80
N ASN A 113 -5.19 1.17 -8.53
CA ASN A 113 -5.87 -0.09 -8.80
C ASN A 113 -4.94 -1.06 -9.54
N HIS A 114 -4.18 -0.56 -10.52
CA HIS A 114 -3.16 -1.35 -11.23
C HIS A 114 -2.15 -1.97 -10.26
N THR A 115 -1.59 -1.14 -9.38
CA THR A 115 -0.61 -1.57 -8.38
C THR A 115 -1.19 -2.60 -7.41
N MET A 116 -2.44 -2.41 -6.94
CA MET A 116 -3.10 -3.35 -6.04
C MET A 116 -3.35 -4.71 -6.69
N LEU A 117 -3.78 -4.72 -7.96
CA LEU A 117 -3.97 -5.97 -8.73
C LEU A 117 -2.63 -6.69 -8.96
N ALA A 118 -1.58 -5.96 -9.36
CA ALA A 118 -0.25 -6.52 -9.54
C ALA A 118 0.29 -7.11 -8.23
N LEU A 119 0.06 -6.43 -7.11
CA LEU A 119 0.47 -6.91 -5.79
C LEU A 119 -0.22 -8.21 -5.40
N ASP A 120 -1.53 -8.31 -5.57
CA ASP A 120 -2.28 -9.55 -5.31
C ASP A 120 -1.85 -10.69 -6.24
N MET A 121 -1.55 -10.39 -7.50
CA MET A 121 -0.99 -11.39 -8.42
C MET A 121 0.39 -11.86 -7.98
N SER A 122 1.26 -10.96 -7.51
CA SER A 122 2.56 -11.33 -6.95
C SER A 122 2.42 -12.26 -5.74
N ALA A 123 1.38 -12.06 -4.93
CA ALA A 123 1.11 -12.91 -3.77
C ALA A 123 0.73 -14.35 -4.14
N LYS A 124 0.18 -14.56 -5.33
CA LYS A 124 -0.10 -15.90 -5.88
C LYS A 124 1.14 -16.58 -6.46
N LEU A 125 2.15 -15.81 -6.86
CA LEU A 125 3.32 -16.30 -7.59
C LEU A 125 4.55 -16.53 -6.72
N THR A 126 4.65 -15.86 -5.57
CA THR A 126 5.82 -15.98 -4.68
C THR A 126 5.46 -15.66 -3.25
N GLU A 127 6.12 -16.31 -2.29
CA GLU A 127 6.08 -15.94 -0.87
C GLU A 127 7.16 -14.91 -0.48
N ASN A 128 8.04 -14.54 -1.42
CA ASN A 128 9.13 -13.61 -1.14
C ASN A 128 8.61 -12.18 -0.98
N GLU A 129 8.54 -11.75 0.27
CA GLU A 129 8.13 -10.42 0.71
C GLU A 129 8.89 -9.26 0.06
N LYS A 130 10.17 -9.43 -0.30
CA LYS A 130 10.95 -8.41 -1.03
C LYS A 130 10.46 -8.24 -2.46
N ILE A 131 10.08 -9.34 -3.13
CA ILE A 131 9.52 -9.30 -4.49
C ILE A 131 8.14 -8.65 -4.46
N ARG A 132 7.29 -9.03 -3.50
CA ARG A 132 5.97 -8.41 -3.32
C ARG A 132 6.09 -6.90 -3.05
N PHE A 133 7.06 -6.49 -2.23
CA PHE A 133 7.39 -5.08 -2.04
C PHE A 133 7.86 -4.40 -3.33
N SER A 134 8.74 -5.03 -4.10
CA SER A 134 9.16 -4.51 -5.41
C SER A 134 7.99 -4.27 -6.36
N VAL A 135 6.98 -5.14 -6.34
CA VAL A 135 5.75 -4.96 -7.13
C VAL A 135 4.90 -3.83 -6.57
N LEU A 136 4.73 -3.73 -5.25
CA LEU A 136 3.99 -2.62 -4.62
C LEU A 136 4.53 -1.25 -5.04
N VAL A 137 5.85 -1.13 -5.20
CA VAL A 137 6.49 0.17 -5.38
C VAL A 137 6.94 0.48 -6.81
N HIS A 138 6.73 -0.44 -7.76
CA HIS A 138 7.30 -0.33 -9.11
C HIS A 138 6.87 0.97 -9.83
N ASP A 139 5.62 1.38 -9.63
CA ASP A 139 4.98 2.49 -10.33
C ASP A 139 4.83 3.78 -9.50
N LEU A 140 5.48 3.90 -8.33
CA LEU A 140 5.31 5.08 -7.44
C LEU A 140 5.62 6.42 -8.12
N GLY A 141 6.42 6.42 -9.20
CA GLY A 141 6.72 7.64 -9.95
C GLY A 141 5.51 8.23 -10.69
N LYS A 142 4.49 7.43 -11.02
CA LYS A 142 3.28 7.91 -11.71
C LYS A 142 2.47 8.89 -10.88
N GLY A 143 2.52 8.75 -9.55
CA GLY A 143 1.91 9.69 -8.60
C GLY A 143 2.56 11.08 -8.57
N LEU A 144 3.62 11.31 -9.35
CA LEU A 144 4.24 12.63 -9.55
C LEU A 144 3.91 13.25 -10.91
N THR A 145 3.25 12.52 -11.80
CA THR A 145 2.83 13.06 -13.10
C THR A 145 1.67 14.02 -12.92
N LYS A 146 1.73 15.17 -13.60
CA LYS A 146 0.63 16.14 -13.56
C LYS A 146 -0.56 15.63 -14.38
N LYS A 147 -1.79 16.01 -14.01
CA LYS A 147 -3.01 15.50 -14.66
C LYS A 147 -3.05 15.81 -16.16
N GLU A 148 -2.48 16.94 -16.57
CA GLU A 148 -2.41 17.38 -17.96
C GLU A 148 -1.50 16.49 -18.83
N GLU A 149 -0.61 15.70 -18.18
CA GLU A 149 0.35 14.81 -18.83
C GLU A 149 -0.16 13.36 -18.88
N TYR A 150 -1.32 13.06 -18.30
CA TYR A 150 -1.90 11.72 -18.37
C TYR A 150 -2.32 11.39 -19.81
N PRO A 151 -2.22 10.12 -20.24
CA PRO A 151 -1.71 8.96 -19.49
C PRO A 151 -0.23 8.64 -19.78
N HIS A 152 0.58 9.62 -20.22
CA HIS A 152 1.93 9.34 -20.75
C HIS A 152 2.95 9.01 -19.68
N HIS A 153 2.82 9.58 -18.48
CA HIS A 153 3.71 9.34 -17.33
C HIS A 153 5.21 9.36 -17.65
N ILE A 154 5.64 10.36 -18.42
CA ILE A 154 7.02 10.43 -18.93
C ILE A 154 8.03 10.49 -17.77
N GLY A 155 8.99 9.55 -17.79
CA GLY A 155 10.08 9.44 -16.83
C GLY A 155 9.65 8.96 -15.43
N HIS A 156 8.48 8.34 -15.29
CA HIS A 156 8.02 7.83 -13.99
C HIS A 156 8.95 6.75 -13.42
N GLU A 157 9.64 5.98 -14.26
CA GLU A 157 10.61 4.96 -13.87
C GLU A 157 11.77 5.55 -13.07
N GLU A 158 12.28 6.73 -13.46
CA GLU A 158 13.34 7.43 -12.73
C GLU A 158 12.80 8.17 -11.51
N LYS A 159 11.68 8.87 -11.66
CA LYS A 159 11.00 9.57 -10.56
C LYS A 159 10.61 8.61 -9.42
N GLY A 160 10.24 7.37 -9.77
CA GLY A 160 9.88 6.30 -8.85
C GLY A 160 11.04 5.89 -7.94
N ILE A 161 12.28 5.92 -8.43
CA ILE A 161 13.48 5.58 -7.64
C ILE A 161 13.58 6.46 -6.38
N THR A 162 13.35 7.77 -6.53
CA THR A 162 13.35 8.71 -5.41
C THR A 162 12.15 8.49 -4.48
N GLN A 163 10.98 8.15 -5.01
CA GLN A 163 9.80 7.83 -4.17
C GLN A 163 10.02 6.57 -3.32
N VAL A 164 10.60 5.51 -3.89
CA VAL A 164 10.98 4.30 -3.15
C VAL A 164 11.97 4.65 -2.03
N GLU A 165 13.00 5.45 -2.33
CA GLU A 165 13.99 5.85 -1.35
C GLU A 165 13.38 6.66 -0.20
N ASN A 166 12.47 7.58 -0.50
CA ASN A 166 11.76 8.37 0.51
C ASN A 166 10.86 7.51 1.41
N LEU A 167 10.12 6.57 0.82
CA LEU A 167 9.30 5.60 1.57
C LEU A 167 10.17 4.72 2.46
N CYS A 168 11.24 4.14 1.92
CA CYS A 168 12.15 3.26 2.66
C CYS A 168 12.84 3.98 3.81
N LYS A 169 13.33 5.21 3.61
CA LYS A 169 13.94 6.01 4.67
C LYS A 169 12.94 6.34 5.78
N ARG A 170 11.72 6.76 5.42
CA ARG A 170 10.68 7.11 6.38
C ARG A 170 10.25 5.93 7.25
N LEU A 171 10.12 4.75 6.64
CA LEU A 171 9.71 3.53 7.35
C LEU A 171 10.88 2.68 7.85
N LYS A 172 12.12 3.19 7.73
CA LYS A 172 13.36 2.46 8.07
C LYS A 172 13.41 1.04 7.48
N ILE A 173 12.93 0.90 6.25
CA ILE A 173 12.91 -0.37 5.53
C ILE A 173 14.37 -0.78 5.22
N PRO A 174 14.76 -2.06 5.41
CA PRO A 174 16.13 -2.50 5.18
C PRO A 174 16.64 -2.20 3.76
N ASN A 175 17.93 -1.83 3.65
CA ASN A 175 18.57 -1.47 2.37
C ASN A 175 18.39 -2.53 1.27
N SER A 176 18.33 -3.82 1.63
CA SER A 176 18.10 -4.89 0.65
C SER A 176 16.74 -4.79 -0.04
N TRP A 177 15.68 -4.38 0.67
CA TRP A 177 14.36 -4.16 0.11
C TRP A 177 14.34 -2.90 -0.75
N MET A 178 14.96 -1.81 -0.27
CA MET A 178 15.07 -0.57 -1.01
C MET A 178 15.78 -0.80 -2.36
N LYS A 179 16.87 -1.57 -2.37
CA LYS A 179 17.57 -1.95 -3.62
C LYS A 179 16.65 -2.69 -4.58
N CYS A 180 15.91 -3.71 -4.10
CA CYS A 180 14.94 -4.44 -4.91
C CYS A 180 13.83 -3.54 -5.47
N GLY A 181 13.30 -2.61 -4.65
CA GLY A 181 12.28 -1.66 -5.08
C GLY A 181 12.79 -0.71 -6.17
N LYS A 182 13.97 -0.10 -5.96
CA LYS A 182 14.61 0.80 -6.95
C LYS A 182 14.89 0.08 -8.27
N THR A 183 15.35 -1.18 -8.23
CA THR A 183 15.53 -2.00 -9.43
C THR A 183 14.20 -2.25 -10.15
N SER A 184 13.12 -2.55 -9.42
CA SER A 184 11.79 -2.72 -10.01
C SER A 184 11.34 -1.46 -10.77
N CYS A 185 11.43 -0.28 -10.15
CA CYS A 185 11.10 0.98 -10.81
C CYS A 185 11.92 1.20 -12.10
N LYS A 186 13.23 0.96 -12.06
CA LYS A 186 14.10 1.21 -13.22
C LYS A 186 13.85 0.26 -14.39
N GLU A 187 13.51 -1.00 -14.10
CA GLU A 187 13.56 -2.08 -15.09
C GLU A 187 12.17 -2.55 -15.55
N HIS A 188 11.07 -2.21 -14.85
CA HIS A 188 9.74 -2.76 -15.14
C HIS A 188 9.22 -2.45 -16.56
N MET A 189 9.59 -1.31 -17.14
CA MET A 189 9.22 -0.95 -18.51
C MET A 189 10.11 -1.61 -19.58
N ARG A 190 11.31 -2.08 -19.23
CA ARG A 190 12.29 -2.53 -20.24
C ARG A 190 11.90 -3.80 -20.98
N ARG A 191 11.02 -4.62 -20.39
CA ARG A 191 10.46 -5.81 -21.06
C ARG A 191 9.30 -5.50 -22.01
N ARG A 192 8.72 -4.28 -22.01
CA ARG A 192 7.67 -3.88 -22.97
C ARG A 192 8.21 -3.60 -24.39
N ASN A 193 9.53 -3.43 -24.55
CA ASN A 193 10.16 -3.09 -25.85
C ASN A 193 10.75 -4.30 -26.60
N ILE A 194 10.40 -5.54 -26.23
CA ILE A 194 10.96 -6.78 -26.81
C ILE A 194 9.86 -7.71 -27.40
N LEU A 195 8.64 -7.19 -27.59
CA LEU A 195 7.56 -7.87 -28.31
C LEU A 195 6.87 -6.87 -29.24
#